data_AF-A0A7V4QB56-F1
#
_entry.id   AF-A0A7V4QB56-F1
#
_cell.length_a   1.000
_cell.length_b   1.000
_cell.length_c   1.000
_cell.angle_alpha   90.00
_cell.angle_beta   90.00
_cell.angle_gamma   90.00
#
_symmetry.space_group_name_H-M   'P 1'
#
loop_
_entity.id
_entity.type
_entity.pdbx_description
1 polymer ?
#
loop_
_entity_poly.entity_id
_entity_poly.type
_entity_poly.pdbx_seq_one_letter_code
_entity_poly.pdbx_strand_id
1 'polypeptide(L)' 'AGTGVKAGGAARPVLELAGIKDILSKQLGSTNSSNVVRATIKALTAMKG' A
#
# COMPACT_ATOMS: atom_id res chain seq x y z
N ALA A 1 -12.05 -1.45 -17.93
CA ALA A 1 -11.24 -0.37 -17.34
C ALA A 1 -10.62 -0.91 -16.05
N GLY A 2 -9.30 -0.82 -15.87
CA GLY A 2 -8.64 -1.29 -14.64
C GLY A 2 -8.94 -0.39 -13.44
N THR A 3 -8.79 -0.91 -12.22
CA THR A 3 -9.13 -0.17 -10.98
C THR A 3 -8.07 0.88 -10.65
N GLY A 4 -6.84 0.65 -11.12
CA GLY A 4 -5.67 1.46 -10.80
C GLY A 4 -5.22 1.32 -9.35
N VAL A 5 -4.37 2.23 -8.89
CA VAL A 5 -3.88 2.26 -7.49
C VAL A 5 -4.82 3.13 -6.64
N LYS A 6 -5.74 2.50 -5.92
CA LYS A 6 -6.63 3.15 -4.94
C LYS A 6 -6.12 2.86 -3.53
N ALA A 7 -5.14 3.66 -3.10
CA ALA A 7 -4.49 3.55 -1.81
C ALA A 7 -4.39 4.91 -1.09
N GLY A 8 -4.25 4.89 0.23
CA GLY A 8 -3.98 6.08 1.02
C GLY A 8 -2.62 6.71 0.64
N GLY A 9 -2.49 8.04 0.80
CA GLY A 9 -1.36 8.82 0.28
C GLY A 9 0.03 8.33 0.71
N ALA A 10 0.16 7.75 1.90
CA ALA A 10 1.43 7.18 2.38
C ALA A 10 1.74 5.79 1.80
N ALA A 11 0.72 4.98 1.52
CA ALA A 11 0.89 3.63 0.96
C ALA A 11 1.06 3.65 -0.57
N ARG A 12 0.42 4.61 -1.26
CA ARG A 12 0.44 4.74 -2.71
C ARG A 12 1.85 4.78 -3.34
N PRO A 13 2.77 5.67 -2.93
CA PRO A 13 4.12 5.69 -3.52
C PRO A 13 4.90 4.40 -3.25
N VAL A 14 4.68 3.74 -2.11
CA VAL A 14 5.30 2.43 -1.81
C VAL A 14 4.80 1.35 -2.76
N LEU A 15 3.49 1.32 -3.04
CA LEU A 15 2.86 0.36 -3.95
C LEU A 15 3.23 0.63 -5.42
N GLU A 16 3.35 1.89 -5.82
CA GLU A 16 3.81 2.29 -7.15
C GLU A 16 5.28 1.87 -7.36
N LEU A 17 6.15 2.10 -6.37
CA LEU A 17 7.55 1.63 -6.40
C LEU A 17 7.67 0.10 -6.40
N ALA A 18 6.73 -0.60 -5.78
CA ALA A 18 6.65 -2.06 -5.82
C ALA A 18 6.14 -2.61 -7.18
N GLY A 19 5.79 -1.74 -8.14
CA GLY A 19 5.32 -2.13 -9.48
C GLY A 19 3.86 -2.59 -9.52
N ILE A 20 3.07 -2.31 -8.48
CA ILE A 20 1.68 -2.76 -8.37
C ILE A 20 0.79 -1.79 -9.16
N LYS A 21 0.16 -2.30 -10.22
CA LYS A 21 -0.68 -1.49 -11.13
C LYS A 21 -2.16 -1.47 -10.76
N ASP A 22 -2.64 -2.47 -10.04
CA ASP A 22 -4.05 -2.58 -9.62
C ASP A 22 -4.11 -3.03 -8.17
N ILE A 23 -4.58 -2.14 -7.30
CA ILE A 23 -4.73 -2.43 -5.87
C ILE A 23 -5.79 -1.53 -5.25
N LEU A 24 -6.63 -2.14 -4.41
CA LEU A 24 -7.51 -1.46 -3.49
C LEU A 24 -6.98 -1.63 -2.08
N SER A 25 -6.63 -0.55 -1.39
CA SER A 25 -6.17 -0.63 -0.01
C SER A 25 -6.82 0.42 0.88
N LYS A 26 -7.07 0.03 2.13
CA LYS A 26 -7.59 0.90 3.18
C LYS A 26 -6.70 0.75 4.40
N GLN A 27 -6.18 1.86 4.88
CA GLN A 27 -5.56 1.92 6.21
C GLN A 27 -6.66 1.89 7.28
N LEU A 28 -6.56 0.95 8.21
CA LEU A 28 -7.45 0.81 9.35
C LEU A 28 -6.65 1.09 10.63
N GLY A 29 -7.21 1.89 11.54
CA GLY A 29 -6.52 2.32 12.76
C GLY A 29 -5.71 3.61 12.57
N SER A 30 -4.40 3.55 12.78
CA SER A 30 -3.53 4.73 12.78
C SER A 30 -3.34 5.32 11.38
N THR A 31 -3.48 6.64 11.27
CA THR A 31 -3.28 7.42 10.03
C THR A 31 -1.87 8.01 9.91
N ASN A 32 -0.96 7.66 10.83
CA ASN A 32 0.42 8.15 10.82
C ASN A 32 1.17 7.59 9.59
N SER A 33 1.66 8.49 8.74
CA SER A 33 2.32 8.16 7.47
C SER A 33 3.50 7.20 7.62
N SER A 34 4.35 7.40 8.64
CA SER A 34 5.50 6.54 8.93
C SER A 34 5.09 5.10 9.25
N ASN A 35 4.04 4.93 10.05
CA ASN A 35 3.50 3.62 10.39
C ASN A 35 2.85 2.95 9.18
N VAL A 36 2.12 3.72 8.36
CA VAL A 36 1.48 3.21 7.14
C VAL A 36 2.52 2.71 6.14
N VAL A 37 3.63 3.45 5.94
CA VAL A 37 4.74 3.02 5.07
C VAL A 37 5.35 1.71 5.59
N ARG A 38 5.71 1.67 6.89
CA ARG A 38 6.27 0.45 7.50
C ARG A 38 5.33 -0.74 7.42
N ALA A 39 4.03 -0.53 7.68
CA ALA A 39 3.01 -1.56 7.57
C ALA A 39 2.85 -2.06 6.13
N THR A 40 2.91 -1.15 5.14
CA THR A 40 2.83 -1.50 3.72
C THR A 40 4.02 -2.36 3.30
N ILE A 41 5.25 -1.97 3.66
CA ILE A 41 6.46 -2.78 3.38
C ILE A 41 6.38 -4.14 4.07
N LYS A 42 5.94 -4.17 5.34
CA LYS A 42 5.75 -5.42 6.08
C LYS A 42 4.70 -6.32 5.40
N ALA A 43 3.58 -5.76 4.95
CA ALA A 43 2.54 -6.49 4.24
C ALA A 43 3.06 -7.06 2.91
N LEU A 44 3.78 -6.26 2.12
CA LEU A 44 4.41 -6.72 0.87
C LEU A 44 5.44 -7.84 1.11
N THR A 45 6.21 -7.75 2.20
CA THR A 45 7.20 -8.77 2.56
C THR A 45 6.55 -10.05 3.09
N ALA A 46 5.43 -9.91 3.82
CA ALA A 46 4.65 -11.01 4.36
C ALA A 46 3.81 -11.71 3.27
N MET A 47 3.52 -11.00 2.17
CA MET A 47 2.89 -11.54 0.98
C MET A 47 3.90 -12.40 0.22
N LYS A 48 4.20 -13.58 0.78
CA LYS A 48 4.82 -14.69 0.05
C LYS A 48 3.71 -15.45 -0.68
N GLY A 49 3.86 -15.59 -1.99
CA GLY A 49 3.21 -16.68 -2.73
C GLY A 49 3.82 -18.03 -2.36
#